data_AF-A0A017RYV6-F1
#
_entry.id   AF-A0A017RYV6-F1
#
_cell.length_a   1.000
_cell.length_b   1.000
_cell.length_c   1.000
_cell.angle_alpha   90.00
_cell.angle_beta   90.00
_cell.angle_gamma   90.00
#
_symmetry.space_group_name_H-M   'P 1'
#
loop_
_entity.id
_entity.type
_entity.pdbx_description
1 polymer ?
#
loop_
_entity_poly.entity_id
_entity_poly.type
_entity_poly.pdbx_seq_one_letter_code
_entity_poly.pdbx_strand_id
1 'polypeptide(L)'
;MINFRVLKLFLYALAALGVYHTWGRTIADGTLTHLLHAMHSKDGYVLPGTDSFLRTSITGIYWPVDYLLDILIVFFWEAVDGSHPATSAIGIYFLSQFLSVLTGMYVDSLRQGQPRGTPFRTMLWLLSFQMMAIATTGPYWALWYISATPLISQCRSLADLQHASMPSSRSALLVIPSMAIGYILTAVSMCLPSPSVISHDSKQLALVAWNIFPIGVFLIHAGLEAIVPRSQSREPCEQRLVTIRIVNSVSLFFSLAVHLGLISMSLTTVLFPALWAPHALLALHPASLAIPSVAIVRGATVGDGIRSFFIWDQVFGYAVVILVAVLQLQTVLTAVGRRLNQRQLLAILAGGIILGGPGSTYLGLNWMRDEVVLDSEQWSDREKVAMPGSQAAKKIT
;
A
#
# COMPACT_ATOMS: atom_id res chain seq x y z
N MET A 1 -9.29 2.44 -26.85
CA MET A 1 -9.53 3.69 -26.11
C MET A 1 -10.20 3.35 -24.79
N ILE A 2 -9.67 3.83 -23.68
CA ILE A 2 -10.34 3.69 -22.38
C ILE A 2 -11.44 4.73 -22.32
N ASN A 3 -12.69 4.28 -22.21
CA ASN A 3 -13.81 5.18 -22.07
C ASN A 3 -13.78 5.81 -20.67
N PHE A 4 -13.37 7.08 -20.59
CA PHE A 4 -13.21 7.79 -19.32
C PHE A 4 -14.50 7.86 -18.51
N ARG A 5 -15.68 7.87 -19.16
CA ARG A 5 -16.98 7.80 -18.45
C ARG A 5 -17.15 6.45 -17.76
N VAL A 6 -16.84 5.36 -18.46
CA VAL A 6 -16.91 3.99 -17.90
C VAL A 6 -15.93 3.83 -16.74
N LEU A 7 -14.69 4.33 -16.90
CA LEU A 7 -13.69 4.31 -15.84
C LEU A 7 -14.13 5.07 -14.58
N LYS A 8 -14.74 6.25 -14.75
CA LYS A 8 -15.30 7.03 -13.64
C LYS A 8 -16.40 6.26 -12.90
N LEU A 9 -17.36 5.70 -13.63
CA LEU A 9 -18.44 4.90 -13.04
C LEU A 9 -17.89 3.70 -12.28
N PHE A 10 -16.88 3.04 -12.83
CA PHE A 10 -16.20 1.92 -12.18
C PHE A 10 -15.53 2.35 -10.87
N LEU A 11 -14.81 3.48 -10.86
CA LEU A 11 -14.19 4.02 -9.64
C LEU A 11 -15.23 4.42 -8.59
N TYR A 12 -16.37 5.00 -8.98
CA TYR A 12 -17.46 5.28 -8.03
C TYR A 12 -18.08 4.01 -7.45
N ALA A 13 -18.25 2.96 -8.27
CA ALA A 13 -18.71 1.67 -7.78
C ALA A 13 -17.72 1.06 -6.78
N LEU A 14 -16.41 1.11 -7.08
CA LEU A 14 -15.37 0.66 -6.16
C LEU A 14 -15.36 1.46 -4.85
N ALA A 15 -15.61 2.77 -4.88
CA ALA A 15 -15.72 3.59 -3.68
C ALA A 15 -16.92 3.17 -2.81
N ALA A 16 -18.09 3.01 -3.42
CA ALA A 16 -19.29 2.59 -2.70
C ALA A 16 -19.12 1.19 -2.08
N LEU A 17 -18.55 0.25 -2.84
CA LEU A 17 -18.25 -1.10 -2.33
C LEU A 17 -17.16 -1.06 -1.25
N GLY A 18 -16.12 -0.25 -1.42
CA GLY A 18 -15.06 -0.07 -0.43
C GLY A 18 -15.59 0.47 0.89
N VAL A 19 -16.43 1.51 0.87
CA VAL A 19 -17.10 2.05 2.06
C VAL A 19 -18.00 1.00 2.71
N TYR A 20 -18.80 0.28 1.92
CA TYR A 20 -19.67 -0.75 2.46
C TYR A 20 -18.89 -1.90 3.12
N HIS A 21 -17.85 -2.42 2.45
CA HIS A 21 -17.08 -3.56 2.93
C HIS A 21 -16.08 -3.23 4.05
N THR A 22 -15.72 -1.96 4.22
CA THR A 22 -14.97 -1.49 5.38
C THR A 22 -15.95 -1.04 6.47
N TRP A 23 -16.38 0.23 6.43
CA TRP A 23 -17.21 0.85 7.46
C TRP A 23 -18.61 0.25 7.60
N GLY A 24 -19.28 -0.09 6.50
CA GLY A 24 -20.61 -0.71 6.56
C GLY A 24 -20.60 -2.05 7.29
N ARG A 25 -19.53 -2.84 7.11
CA ARG A 25 -19.32 -4.10 7.82
C ARG A 25 -18.92 -3.90 9.27
N THR A 26 -18.04 -2.94 9.57
CA THR A 26 -17.70 -2.53 10.95
C THR A 26 -18.94 -2.12 11.77
N ILE A 27 -19.96 -1.56 11.11
CA ILE A 27 -21.26 -1.29 11.73
C ILE A 27 -22.04 -2.60 11.93
N ALA A 28 -22.15 -3.41 10.88
CA ALA A 28 -22.99 -4.61 10.88
C ALA A 28 -22.48 -5.74 11.79
N ASP A 29 -21.17 -5.87 11.97
CA ASP A 29 -20.54 -6.86 12.86
C ASP A 29 -20.45 -6.40 14.33
N GLY A 30 -20.84 -5.15 14.62
CA GLY A 30 -20.82 -4.59 15.98
C GLY A 30 -19.48 -4.00 16.42
N THR A 31 -18.45 -4.03 15.57
CA THR A 31 -17.12 -3.47 15.89
C THR A 31 -17.21 -1.99 16.23
N LEU A 32 -17.99 -1.21 15.47
CA LEU A 32 -18.20 0.20 15.77
C LEU A 32 -18.86 0.40 17.13
N THR A 33 -19.78 -0.48 17.52
CA THR A 33 -20.44 -0.42 18.83
C THR A 33 -19.43 -0.66 19.95
N HIS A 34 -18.55 -1.65 19.83
CA HIS A 34 -17.48 -1.90 20.80
C HIS A 34 -16.51 -0.73 20.91
N LEU A 35 -16.16 -0.12 19.76
CA LEU A 35 -15.30 1.06 19.70
C LEU A 35 -15.95 2.26 20.40
N LEU A 36 -17.21 2.54 20.12
CA LEU A 36 -17.95 3.63 20.77
C LEU A 36 -18.19 3.37 22.26
N HIS A 37 -18.31 2.10 22.67
CA HIS A 37 -18.40 1.74 24.08
C HIS A 37 -17.09 2.01 24.81
N ALA A 38 -15.95 1.66 24.20
CA ALA A 38 -14.63 2.00 24.72
C ALA A 38 -14.46 3.51 24.88
N MET A 39 -14.90 4.30 23.88
CA MET A 39 -14.80 5.76 23.92
C MET A 39 -15.66 6.44 24.98
N HIS A 40 -16.76 5.82 25.42
CA HIS A 40 -17.76 6.46 26.29
C HIS A 40 -18.00 5.71 27.61
N SER A 41 -17.06 4.85 28.02
CA SER A 41 -17.10 4.22 29.33
C SER A 41 -16.98 5.27 30.45
N LYS A 42 -17.85 5.21 31.46
CA LYS A 42 -17.89 6.19 32.56
C LYS A 42 -16.65 6.14 33.45
N ASP A 43 -16.06 4.96 33.61
CA ASP A 43 -14.93 4.72 34.51
C ASP A 43 -13.59 4.76 33.76
N GLY A 44 -13.59 5.27 32.53
CA GLY A 44 -12.49 5.09 31.58
C GLY A 44 -12.51 3.71 30.93
N TYR A 45 -11.67 3.54 29.90
CA TYR A 45 -11.52 2.27 29.20
C TYR A 45 -10.18 1.65 29.52
N VAL A 46 -10.18 0.41 30.01
CA VAL A 46 -8.97 -0.37 30.23
C VAL A 46 -8.64 -1.11 28.94
N LEU A 47 -7.42 -0.95 28.45
CA LEU A 47 -6.99 -1.57 27.20
C LEU A 47 -6.99 -3.09 27.32
N PRO A 48 -7.48 -3.83 26.30
CA PRO A 48 -7.55 -5.29 26.34
C PRO A 48 -6.21 -5.93 26.70
N GLY A 49 -6.26 -6.92 27.60
CA GLY A 49 -5.07 -7.65 28.05
C GLY A 49 -4.15 -6.88 28.99
N THR A 50 -4.57 -5.72 29.52
CA THR A 50 -3.74 -4.87 30.39
C THR A 50 -4.51 -4.40 31.64
N ASP A 51 -3.79 -3.71 32.52
CA ASP A 51 -4.32 -2.91 33.63
C ASP A 51 -4.25 -1.39 33.35
N SER A 52 -3.93 -1.00 32.11
CA SER A 52 -3.68 0.38 31.72
C SER A 52 -4.90 1.02 31.06
N PHE A 53 -5.21 2.26 31.46
CA PHE A 53 -6.28 3.04 30.85
C PHE A 53 -5.87 3.61 29.49
N LEU A 54 -6.85 3.76 28.61
CA LEU A 54 -6.74 4.56 27.39
C LEU A 54 -6.36 6.01 27.74
N ARG A 55 -5.31 6.49 27.11
CA ARG A 55 -4.83 7.86 27.28
C ARG A 55 -5.62 8.80 26.38
N THR A 56 -6.52 9.57 26.98
CA THR A 56 -7.44 10.49 26.28
C THR A 56 -6.94 11.93 26.13
N SER A 57 -5.78 12.25 26.73
CA SER A 57 -5.13 13.57 26.63
C SER A 57 -3.71 13.39 26.13
N ILE A 58 -3.55 13.51 24.81
CA ILE A 58 -2.30 13.30 24.09
C ILE A 58 -1.74 14.65 23.66
N THR A 59 -2.56 15.46 22.97
CA THR A 59 -2.22 16.82 22.53
C THR A 59 -2.73 17.89 23.49
N GLY A 60 -3.69 17.54 24.36
CA GLY A 60 -4.39 18.48 25.24
C GLY A 60 -5.60 19.15 24.57
N ILE A 61 -5.89 18.81 23.32
CA ILE A 61 -7.08 19.26 22.57
C ILE A 61 -7.99 18.05 22.37
N TYR A 62 -8.94 17.86 23.29
CA TYR A 62 -9.76 16.65 23.28
C TYR A 62 -10.60 16.51 21.99
N TRP A 63 -11.47 17.48 21.71
CA TRP A 63 -12.30 17.46 20.49
C TRP A 63 -11.80 18.49 19.46
N PRO A 64 -11.54 18.10 18.19
CA PRO A 64 -11.71 16.76 17.62
C PRO A 64 -10.44 15.88 17.62
N VAL A 65 -9.30 16.37 18.15
CA VAL A 65 -7.99 15.74 17.91
C VAL A 65 -7.76 14.50 18.76
N ASP A 66 -7.72 14.61 20.09
CA ASP A 66 -7.42 13.44 20.93
C ASP A 66 -8.54 12.39 20.86
N TYR A 67 -9.80 12.79 20.75
CA TYR A 67 -10.91 11.84 20.55
C TYR A 67 -10.72 10.94 19.33
N LEU A 68 -10.20 11.50 18.25
CA LEU A 68 -9.88 10.74 17.05
C LEU A 68 -8.66 9.84 17.25
N LEU A 69 -7.63 10.33 17.94
CA LEU A 69 -6.46 9.51 18.28
C LEU A 69 -6.85 8.34 19.18
N ASP A 70 -7.76 8.54 20.13
CA ASP A 70 -8.30 7.52 21.00
C ASP A 70 -9.00 6.41 20.21
N ILE A 71 -9.86 6.79 19.25
CA ILE A 71 -10.50 5.84 18.32
C ILE A 71 -9.44 5.01 17.60
N LEU A 72 -8.39 5.66 17.08
CA LEU A 72 -7.34 4.98 16.33
C LEU A 72 -6.47 4.08 17.23
N ILE A 73 -6.21 4.48 18.48
CA ILE A 73 -5.51 3.63 19.46
C ILE A 73 -6.31 2.36 19.71
N VAL A 74 -7.60 2.49 20.06
CA VAL A 74 -8.48 1.33 20.32
C VAL A 74 -8.62 0.47 19.07
N PHE A 75 -8.77 1.07 17.89
CA PHE A 75 -8.89 0.37 16.62
C PHE A 75 -7.65 -0.43 16.24
N PHE A 76 -6.44 0.00 16.61
CA PHE A 76 -5.23 -0.73 16.23
C PHE A 76 -4.61 -1.57 17.36
N TRP A 77 -5.04 -1.38 18.61
CA TRP A 77 -4.45 -2.04 19.79
C TRP A 77 -4.34 -3.56 19.65
N GLU A 78 -5.49 -4.22 19.47
CA GLU A 78 -5.58 -5.69 19.37
C GLU A 78 -5.01 -6.23 18.04
N ALA A 79 -4.73 -5.36 17.07
CA ALA A 79 -4.01 -5.72 15.86
C ALA A 79 -2.50 -5.81 16.08
N VAL A 80 -1.94 -5.01 17.00
CA VAL A 80 -0.48 -4.90 17.23
C VAL A 80 0.01 -5.50 18.54
N ASP A 81 -0.88 -5.98 19.41
CA ASP A 81 -0.53 -6.66 20.67
C ASP A 81 -0.34 -8.19 20.53
N GLY A 82 -0.83 -8.78 19.44
CA GLY A 82 -0.74 -10.22 19.16
C GLY A 82 -1.87 -11.05 19.78
N SER A 83 -2.83 -10.43 20.47
CA SER A 83 -3.97 -11.11 21.09
C SER A 83 -4.88 -11.82 20.06
N HIS A 84 -4.92 -11.30 18.83
CA HIS A 84 -5.67 -11.86 17.70
C HIS A 84 -4.70 -12.24 16.58
N PRO A 85 -4.12 -13.46 16.57
CA PRO A 85 -3.05 -13.84 15.66
C PRO A 85 -3.36 -13.64 14.18
N ALA A 86 -4.61 -13.90 13.76
CA ALA A 86 -5.04 -13.69 12.38
C ALA A 86 -5.08 -12.19 12.01
N THR A 87 -5.58 -11.36 12.92
CA THR A 87 -5.62 -9.90 12.76
C THR A 87 -4.21 -9.33 12.69
N SER A 88 -3.32 -9.72 13.60
CA SER A 88 -1.93 -9.29 13.61
C SER A 88 -1.15 -9.74 12.36
N ALA A 89 -1.34 -11.00 11.94
CA ALA A 89 -0.69 -11.53 10.74
C ALA A 89 -1.12 -10.76 9.46
N ILE A 90 -2.43 -10.48 9.32
CA ILE A 90 -2.93 -9.66 8.22
C ILE A 90 -2.51 -8.20 8.34
N GLY A 91 -2.41 -7.65 9.54
CA GLY A 91 -1.87 -6.30 9.77
C GLY A 91 -0.42 -6.19 9.28
N ILE A 92 0.46 -7.12 9.68
CA ILE A 92 1.85 -7.17 9.20
C ILE A 92 1.90 -7.33 7.67
N TYR A 93 1.06 -8.20 7.11
CA TYR A 93 0.96 -8.36 5.67
C TYR A 93 0.53 -7.07 4.97
N PHE A 94 -0.53 -6.41 5.46
CA PHE A 94 -1.01 -5.11 4.98
C PHE A 94 0.13 -4.09 4.94
N LEU A 95 0.84 -3.92 6.07
CA LEU A 95 1.95 -2.99 6.19
C LEU A 95 3.03 -3.26 5.16
N SER A 96 3.46 -4.52 5.05
CA SER A 96 4.52 -4.89 4.11
C SER A 96 4.13 -4.66 2.65
N GLN A 97 2.89 -4.95 2.26
CA GLN A 97 2.42 -4.75 0.88
C GLN A 97 2.19 -3.27 0.60
N PHE A 98 1.72 -2.53 1.61
CA PHE A 98 1.52 -1.09 1.49
C PHE A 98 2.83 -0.32 1.35
N LEU A 99 3.96 -0.81 1.90
CA LEU A 99 5.28 -0.25 1.64
C LEU A 99 5.60 -0.17 0.13
N SER A 100 5.30 -1.24 -0.63
CA SER A 100 5.44 -1.24 -2.10
C SER A 100 4.55 -0.20 -2.78
N VAL A 101 3.31 -0.06 -2.30
CA VAL A 101 2.38 0.96 -2.78
C VAL A 101 2.90 2.36 -2.52
N LEU A 102 3.26 2.66 -1.27
CA LEU A 102 3.83 3.94 -0.84
C LEU A 102 5.09 4.30 -1.63
N THR A 103 5.98 3.33 -1.85
CA THR A 103 7.22 3.54 -2.62
C THR A 103 6.89 4.00 -4.04
N GLY A 104 6.00 3.28 -4.74
CA GLY A 104 5.57 3.66 -6.09
C GLY A 104 4.89 5.02 -6.13
N MET A 105 3.99 5.31 -5.17
CA MET A 105 3.29 6.59 -5.11
C MET A 105 4.21 7.77 -4.84
N TYR A 106 5.18 7.65 -3.93
CA TYR A 106 6.15 8.71 -3.67
C TYR A 106 7.07 8.92 -4.86
N VAL A 107 7.63 7.85 -5.45
CA VAL A 107 8.46 7.97 -6.67
C VAL A 107 7.66 8.65 -7.78
N ASP A 108 6.41 8.25 -7.99
CA ASP A 108 5.52 8.86 -8.97
C ASP A 108 5.26 10.34 -8.70
N SER A 109 5.07 10.73 -7.43
CA SER A 109 4.85 12.12 -7.02
C SER A 109 6.05 13.04 -7.27
N LEU A 110 7.25 12.45 -7.38
CA LEU A 110 8.54 13.15 -7.57
C LEU A 110 8.97 13.23 -9.04
N ARG A 111 8.19 12.67 -9.97
CA ARG A 111 8.53 12.71 -11.40
C ARG A 111 8.36 14.12 -11.97
N GLN A 112 9.23 14.48 -12.92
CA GLN A 112 9.29 15.82 -13.53
C GLN A 112 7.96 16.27 -14.16
N GLY A 113 7.17 15.35 -14.69
CA GLY A 113 5.89 15.69 -15.30
C GLY A 113 4.80 16.08 -14.30
N GLN A 114 4.93 15.72 -13.02
CA GLN A 114 3.85 15.94 -12.06
C GLN A 114 3.65 17.43 -11.76
N PRO A 115 2.39 17.85 -11.46
CA PRO A 115 2.12 19.19 -10.98
C PRO A 115 2.95 19.53 -9.73
N ARG A 116 3.30 20.81 -9.56
CA ARG A 116 3.95 21.30 -8.34
C ARG A 116 3.07 20.98 -7.11
N GLY A 117 3.71 20.52 -6.04
CA GLY A 117 3.03 20.15 -4.79
C GLY A 117 2.40 18.74 -4.79
N THR A 118 2.61 17.92 -5.83
CA THR A 118 2.14 16.53 -5.84
C THR A 118 2.62 15.68 -4.64
N PRO A 119 3.87 15.80 -4.14
CA PRO A 119 4.29 15.10 -2.91
C PRO A 119 3.46 15.50 -1.68
N PHE A 120 3.18 16.79 -1.51
CA PHE A 120 2.32 17.28 -0.42
C PHE A 120 0.87 16.80 -0.56
N ARG A 121 0.31 16.79 -1.78
CA ARG A 121 -1.02 16.24 -2.04
C ARG A 121 -1.08 14.73 -1.78
N THR A 122 0.00 14.01 -2.08
CA THR A 122 0.14 12.58 -1.76
C THR A 122 0.12 12.37 -0.25
N MET A 123 0.86 13.18 0.51
CA MET A 123 0.82 13.17 1.99
C MET A 123 -0.59 13.48 2.53
N LEU A 124 -1.29 14.49 2.01
CA LEU A 124 -2.66 14.82 2.44
C LEU A 124 -3.64 13.67 2.18
N TRP A 125 -3.54 13.02 1.01
CA TRP A 125 -4.35 11.85 0.73
C TRP A 125 -4.01 10.68 1.66
N LEU A 126 -2.73 10.44 1.95
CA LEU A 126 -2.31 9.41 2.90
C LEU A 126 -2.85 9.66 4.31
N LEU A 127 -2.94 10.92 4.75
CA LEU A 127 -3.63 11.27 5.99
C LEU A 127 -5.13 10.97 5.91
N SER A 128 -5.77 11.26 4.78
CA SER A 128 -7.18 10.89 4.58
C SER A 128 -7.38 9.37 4.58
N PHE A 129 -6.42 8.61 4.07
CA PHE A 129 -6.40 7.16 4.12
C PHE A 129 -6.37 6.65 5.57
N GLN A 130 -5.45 7.16 6.41
CA GLN A 130 -5.34 6.74 7.83
C GLN A 130 -6.65 6.97 8.61
N MET A 131 -7.45 7.94 8.18
CA MET A 131 -8.73 8.30 8.79
C MET A 131 -9.91 7.44 8.35
N MET A 132 -9.82 6.79 7.19
CA MET A 132 -10.96 6.12 6.58
C MET A 132 -10.63 4.69 6.15
N ALA A 133 -9.78 4.51 5.14
CA ALA A 133 -9.46 3.24 4.49
C ALA A 133 -8.97 3.55 3.07
N ILE A 134 -8.08 2.73 2.51
CA ILE A 134 -7.66 2.89 1.12
C ILE A 134 -8.79 2.48 0.15
N ALA A 135 -9.62 1.52 0.53
CA ALA A 135 -10.82 1.14 -0.20
C ALA A 135 -11.82 2.31 -0.33
N THR A 136 -11.84 3.20 0.67
CA THR A 136 -12.71 4.37 0.65
C THR A 136 -12.07 5.55 -0.09
N THR A 137 -10.83 5.91 0.24
CA THR A 137 -10.20 7.13 -0.30
C THR A 137 -9.43 6.89 -1.61
N GLY A 138 -9.03 5.65 -1.88
CA GLY A 138 -8.26 5.26 -3.05
C GLY A 138 -8.95 5.62 -4.37
N PRO A 139 -10.24 5.35 -4.58
CA PRO A 139 -10.94 5.75 -5.80
C PRO A 139 -10.94 7.27 -6.04
N TYR A 140 -11.07 8.08 -4.99
CA TYR A 140 -10.99 9.53 -5.10
C TYR A 140 -9.58 9.99 -5.48
N TRP A 141 -8.55 9.38 -4.89
CA TRP A 141 -7.18 9.58 -5.32
C TRP A 141 -6.97 9.18 -6.77
N ALA A 142 -7.48 8.03 -7.21
CA ALA A 142 -7.34 7.58 -8.60
C ALA A 142 -8.02 8.55 -9.56
N LEU A 143 -9.23 9.03 -9.25
CA LEU A 143 -9.93 10.04 -10.05
C LEU A 143 -9.10 11.32 -10.20
N TRP A 144 -8.58 11.84 -9.08
CA TRP A 144 -7.70 13.00 -9.07
C TRP A 144 -6.42 12.73 -9.87
N TYR A 145 -5.71 11.65 -9.54
CA TYR A 145 -4.42 11.29 -10.12
C TYR A 145 -4.51 11.09 -11.63
N ILE A 146 -5.45 10.27 -12.10
CA ILE A 146 -5.66 10.02 -13.53
C ILE A 146 -6.01 11.30 -14.28
N SER A 147 -6.77 12.21 -13.65
CA SER A 147 -7.13 13.49 -14.28
C SER A 147 -5.98 14.51 -14.32
N ALA A 148 -5.05 14.45 -13.37
CA ALA A 148 -4.00 15.45 -13.18
C ALA A 148 -2.64 15.00 -13.72
N THR A 149 -2.38 13.70 -13.81
CA THR A 149 -1.06 13.18 -14.15
C THR A 149 -0.82 13.17 -15.65
N PRO A 150 0.36 13.61 -16.13
CA PRO A 150 0.71 13.46 -17.55
C PRO A 150 1.07 12.02 -17.92
N LEU A 151 1.22 11.12 -16.94
CA LEU A 151 1.70 9.75 -17.13
C LEU A 151 0.62 8.83 -17.71
N ILE A 152 -0.64 9.28 -17.73
CA ILE A 152 -1.80 8.58 -18.29
C ILE A 152 -2.42 9.48 -19.35
N SER A 153 -1.78 9.58 -20.51
CA SER A 153 -2.25 10.38 -21.64
C SER A 153 -2.08 9.64 -22.96
N GLN A 154 -3.15 9.57 -23.76
CA GLN A 154 -3.17 8.79 -25.01
C GLN A 154 -2.57 9.54 -26.21
N CYS A 155 -2.31 10.85 -26.09
CA CYS A 155 -1.88 11.70 -27.21
C CYS A 155 -0.44 12.20 -27.08
N ARG A 156 0.39 11.58 -26.22
CA ARG A 156 1.78 11.99 -26.01
C ARG A 156 2.75 11.13 -26.79
N SER A 157 3.79 11.75 -27.33
CA SER A 157 4.91 11.03 -27.93
C SER A 157 5.68 10.25 -26.85
N LEU A 158 6.45 9.23 -27.26
CA LEU A 158 7.33 8.52 -26.35
C LEU A 158 8.33 9.46 -25.66
N ALA A 159 8.86 10.44 -26.39
CA ALA A 159 9.79 11.43 -25.85
C ALA A 159 9.14 12.30 -24.74
N ASP A 160 7.89 12.72 -24.93
CA ASP A 160 7.15 13.47 -23.90
C ASP A 160 6.90 12.62 -22.66
N LEU A 161 6.57 11.33 -22.85
CA LEU A 161 6.38 10.40 -21.75
C LEU A 161 7.70 10.14 -21.02
N GLN A 162 8.81 9.95 -21.72
CA GLN A 162 10.15 9.83 -21.14
C GLN A 162 10.47 11.03 -20.26
N HIS A 163 10.32 12.25 -20.79
CA HIS A 163 10.53 13.47 -20.04
C HIS A 163 9.66 13.55 -18.79
N ALA A 164 8.35 13.31 -18.93
CA ALA A 164 7.42 13.34 -17.80
C ALA A 164 7.71 12.27 -16.75
N SER A 165 8.32 11.14 -17.16
CA SER A 165 8.56 9.97 -16.32
C SER A 165 9.80 10.07 -15.45
N MET A 166 10.75 10.94 -15.77
CA MET A 166 12.03 10.98 -15.06
C MET A 166 11.86 11.60 -13.67
N PRO A 167 12.12 10.89 -12.56
CA PRO A 167 12.38 11.52 -11.28
C PRO A 167 13.82 12.05 -11.23
N SER A 168 14.09 12.94 -10.28
CA SER A 168 15.47 13.22 -9.85
C SER A 168 16.04 11.97 -9.18
N SER A 169 17.22 11.46 -9.60
CA SER A 169 17.80 10.25 -9.00
C SER A 169 18.02 10.44 -7.51
N ARG A 170 18.60 11.58 -7.14
CA ARG A 170 18.73 11.98 -5.74
C ARG A 170 17.40 11.88 -5.00
N SER A 171 16.36 12.52 -5.53
CA SER A 171 15.07 12.57 -4.84
C SER A 171 14.40 11.21 -4.69
N ALA A 172 14.54 10.36 -5.71
CA ALA A 172 14.08 8.98 -5.67
C ALA A 172 14.87 8.16 -4.63
N LEU A 173 16.20 8.27 -4.57
CA LEU A 173 17.01 7.58 -3.54
C LEU A 173 16.63 7.98 -2.13
N LEU A 174 16.32 9.26 -1.90
CA LEU A 174 15.90 9.75 -0.59
C LEU A 174 14.56 9.18 -0.12
N VAL A 175 13.75 8.57 -0.99
CA VAL A 175 12.55 7.84 -0.58
C VAL A 175 12.89 6.69 0.37
N ILE A 176 14.03 6.01 0.18
CA ILE A 176 14.43 4.87 1.02
C ILE A 176 14.59 5.27 2.50
N PRO A 177 15.48 6.21 2.88
CA PRO A 177 15.61 6.63 4.28
C PRO A 177 14.34 7.29 4.82
N SER A 178 13.57 8.01 3.99
CA SER A 178 12.28 8.57 4.40
C SER A 178 11.26 7.50 4.78
N MET A 179 11.16 6.42 4.01
CA MET A 179 10.31 5.27 4.33
C MET A 179 10.85 4.50 5.53
N ALA A 180 12.17 4.30 5.62
CA ALA A 180 12.77 3.60 6.75
C ALA A 180 12.45 4.26 8.10
N ILE A 181 12.60 5.59 8.17
CA ILE A 181 12.40 6.34 9.42
C ILE A 181 10.92 6.70 9.62
N GLY A 182 10.26 7.25 8.59
CA GLY A 182 8.89 7.74 8.73
C GLY A 182 7.84 6.63 8.81
N TYR A 183 8.06 5.51 8.10
CA TYR A 183 7.11 4.41 7.99
C TYR A 183 7.54 3.17 8.77
N ILE A 184 8.69 2.58 8.43
CA ILE A 184 9.11 1.28 8.99
C ILE A 184 9.39 1.40 10.49
N LEU A 185 10.20 2.38 10.92
CA LEU A 185 10.50 2.58 12.34
C LEU A 185 9.24 2.81 13.16
N THR A 186 8.32 3.63 12.67
CA THR A 186 7.03 3.90 13.32
C THR A 186 6.18 2.64 13.42
N ALA A 187 6.08 1.85 12.36
CA ALA A 187 5.35 0.59 12.34
C ALA A 187 5.96 -0.44 13.31
N VAL A 188 7.28 -0.58 13.32
CA VAL A 188 7.98 -1.48 14.25
C VAL A 188 7.74 -1.05 15.70
N SER A 189 7.78 0.26 15.97
CA SER A 189 7.58 0.80 17.31
C SER A 189 6.21 0.45 17.91
N MET A 190 5.12 0.52 17.13
CA MET A 190 3.79 0.14 17.61
C MET A 190 3.62 -1.37 17.81
N CYS A 191 4.40 -2.18 17.10
CA CYS A 191 4.38 -3.64 17.20
C CYS A 191 5.28 -4.18 18.34
N LEU A 192 6.03 -3.34 19.05
CA LEU A 192 6.86 -3.81 20.15
C LEU A 192 5.98 -4.39 21.29
N PRO A 193 6.43 -5.48 21.93
CA PRO A 193 5.72 -6.06 23.06
C PRO A 193 5.59 -5.09 24.24
N SER A 194 4.41 -5.02 24.82
CA SER A 194 4.12 -4.20 26.00
C SER A 194 3.45 -5.09 27.05
N PRO A 195 3.86 -5.02 28.33
CA PRO A 195 4.83 -4.08 28.92
C PRO A 195 6.30 -4.52 28.83
N SER A 196 6.60 -5.70 28.24
CA SER A 196 7.91 -6.32 28.39
C SER A 196 9.07 -5.62 27.67
N VAL A 197 8.80 -4.86 26.59
CA VAL A 197 9.82 -4.07 25.87
C VAL A 197 9.55 -2.57 25.99
N ILE A 198 8.29 -2.15 25.85
CA ILE A 198 7.85 -0.76 26.03
C ILE A 198 6.66 -0.69 26.98
N SER A 199 6.51 0.41 27.72
CA SER A 199 5.33 0.61 28.58
C SER A 199 4.04 0.72 27.76
N HIS A 200 2.89 0.50 28.41
CA HIS A 200 1.58 0.66 27.77
C HIS A 200 1.40 2.08 27.21
N ASP A 201 1.83 3.10 27.97
CA ASP A 201 1.82 4.50 27.52
C ASP A 201 2.68 4.73 26.28
N SER A 202 3.90 4.16 26.23
CA SER A 202 4.76 4.26 25.06
C SER A 202 4.15 3.58 23.84
N LYS A 203 3.43 2.46 24.02
CA LYS A 203 2.73 1.78 22.92
C LYS A 203 1.58 2.62 22.37
N GLN A 204 0.80 3.26 23.23
CA GLN A 204 -0.25 4.21 22.81
C GLN A 204 0.34 5.38 22.01
N LEU A 205 1.47 5.96 22.46
CA LEU A 205 2.14 7.02 21.70
C LEU A 205 2.73 6.52 20.37
N ALA A 206 3.23 5.28 20.31
CA ALA A 206 3.68 4.68 19.06
C ALA A 206 2.53 4.49 18.06
N LEU A 207 1.34 4.12 18.54
CA LEU A 207 0.11 4.07 17.73
C LEU A 207 -0.30 5.46 17.22
N VAL A 208 -0.17 6.50 18.05
CA VAL A 208 -0.41 7.89 17.60
C VAL A 208 0.58 8.27 16.50
N ALA A 209 1.87 8.01 16.71
CA ALA A 209 2.92 8.29 15.72
C ALA A 209 2.65 7.55 14.40
N TRP A 210 2.19 6.30 14.47
CA TRP A 210 1.76 5.52 13.31
C TRP A 210 0.63 6.20 12.54
N ASN A 211 -0.40 6.69 13.22
CA ASN A 211 -1.52 7.32 12.54
C ASN A 211 -1.16 8.64 11.83
N ILE A 212 -0.04 9.27 12.20
CA ILE A 212 0.50 10.47 11.54
C ILE A 212 1.78 10.20 10.72
N PHE A 213 2.13 8.95 10.46
CA PHE A 213 3.33 8.56 9.71
C PHE A 213 3.51 9.32 8.37
N PRO A 214 2.44 9.66 7.59
CA PRO A 214 2.63 10.33 6.30
C PRO A 214 3.32 11.68 6.43
N ILE A 215 3.05 12.40 7.52
CA ILE A 215 3.73 13.66 7.85
C ILE A 215 5.21 13.39 8.10
N GLY A 216 5.52 12.35 8.89
CA GLY A 216 6.90 11.93 9.14
C GLY A 216 7.67 11.63 7.87
N VAL A 217 7.14 10.78 6.99
CA VAL A 217 7.77 10.45 5.70
C VAL A 217 8.00 11.71 4.85
N PHE A 218 6.99 12.58 4.75
CA PHE A 218 7.09 13.82 3.98
C PHE A 218 8.13 14.80 4.54
N LEU A 219 8.12 15.06 5.86
CA LEU A 219 9.05 16.00 6.50
C LEU A 219 10.49 15.48 6.45
N ILE A 220 10.70 14.19 6.65
CA ILE A 220 12.03 13.58 6.55
C ILE A 220 12.54 13.68 5.11
N HIS A 221 11.70 13.38 4.11
CA HIS A 221 12.08 13.54 2.70
C HIS A 221 12.43 14.98 2.36
N ALA A 222 11.59 15.94 2.77
CA ALA A 222 11.83 17.36 2.56
C ALA A 222 13.10 17.87 3.26
N GLY A 223 13.35 17.41 4.48
CA GLY A 223 14.57 17.71 5.24
C GLY A 223 15.83 17.16 4.56
N LEU A 224 15.79 15.89 4.11
CA LEU A 224 16.88 15.27 3.37
C LEU A 224 17.15 16.00 2.04
N GLU A 225 16.10 16.40 1.33
CA GLU A 225 16.21 17.19 0.09
C GLU A 225 16.87 18.55 0.29
N ALA A 226 16.71 19.15 1.48
CA ALA A 226 17.30 20.43 1.86
C ALA A 226 18.79 20.33 2.25
N ILE A 227 19.19 19.24 2.92
CA ILE A 227 20.57 19.07 3.41
C ILE A 227 21.50 18.37 2.41
N VAL A 228 20.97 17.49 1.55
CA VAL A 228 21.79 16.77 0.56
C VAL A 228 22.08 17.71 -0.62
N PRO A 229 23.36 17.94 -1.00
CA PRO A 229 23.72 18.83 -2.11
C PRO A 229 23.05 18.46 -3.44
N ARG A 230 22.77 19.47 -4.26
CA ARG A 230 22.26 19.27 -5.64
C ARG A 230 23.44 19.04 -6.57
N SER A 231 23.44 17.90 -7.28
CA SER A 231 24.30 17.76 -8.45
C SER A 231 23.83 18.75 -9.52
N GLN A 232 24.76 19.58 -10.03
CA GLN A 232 24.47 20.52 -11.12
C GLN A 232 24.51 19.84 -12.49
N SER A 233 25.02 18.60 -12.56
CA SER A 233 25.12 17.85 -13.80
C SER A 233 23.78 17.22 -14.19
N ARG A 234 23.47 17.22 -15.49
CA ARG A 234 22.34 16.46 -16.02
C ARG A 234 22.68 14.98 -15.96
N GLU A 235 22.03 14.26 -15.05
CA GLU A 235 22.17 12.81 -14.95
C GLU A 235 21.60 12.12 -16.20
N PRO A 236 22.35 11.17 -16.81
CA PRO A 236 21.87 10.32 -17.89
C PRO A 236 20.63 9.51 -17.52
N CYS A 237 19.83 9.10 -18.53
CA CYS A 237 18.64 8.27 -18.33
C CYS A 237 18.97 6.94 -17.64
N GLU A 238 20.09 6.32 -18.02
CA GLU A 238 20.56 5.06 -17.44
C GLU A 238 20.78 5.16 -15.92
N GLN A 239 21.41 6.23 -15.45
CA GLN A 239 21.65 6.45 -14.02
C GLN A 239 20.34 6.61 -13.23
N ARG A 240 19.34 7.28 -13.83
CA ARG A 240 17.99 7.41 -13.25
C ARG A 240 17.27 6.07 -13.18
N LEU A 241 17.39 5.25 -14.23
CA LEU A 241 16.80 3.92 -14.26
C LEU A 241 17.43 3.00 -13.21
N VAL A 242 18.76 3.00 -13.07
CA VAL A 242 19.47 2.27 -11.99
C VAL A 242 18.95 2.68 -10.63
N THR A 243 18.75 3.98 -10.42
CA THR A 243 18.19 4.49 -9.17
C THR A 243 16.78 3.97 -8.89
N ILE A 244 15.89 4.02 -9.87
CA ILE A 244 14.52 3.49 -9.73
C ILE A 244 14.57 1.98 -9.44
N ARG A 245 15.44 1.22 -10.12
CA ARG A 245 15.65 -0.20 -9.85
C ARG A 245 16.06 -0.44 -8.40
N ILE A 246 16.99 0.34 -7.84
CA ILE A 246 17.41 0.22 -6.44
C ILE A 246 16.22 0.47 -5.49
N VAL A 247 15.52 1.59 -5.66
CA VAL A 247 14.39 1.99 -4.82
C VAL A 247 13.29 0.93 -4.85
N ASN A 248 12.93 0.45 -6.05
CA ASN A 248 11.92 -0.58 -6.22
C ASN A 248 12.38 -1.92 -5.65
N SER A 249 13.64 -2.32 -5.85
CA SER A 249 14.20 -3.58 -5.34
C SER A 249 14.16 -3.66 -3.83
N VAL A 250 14.56 -2.59 -3.14
CA VAL A 250 14.52 -2.52 -1.67
C VAL A 250 13.10 -2.73 -1.17
N SER A 251 12.13 -2.02 -1.74
CA SER A 251 10.73 -2.12 -1.32
C SER A 251 10.12 -3.48 -1.62
N LEU A 252 10.36 -4.01 -2.84
CA LEU A 252 9.90 -5.35 -3.23
C LEU A 252 10.51 -6.45 -2.37
N PHE A 253 11.78 -6.32 -1.96
CA PHE A 253 12.41 -7.30 -1.09
C PHE A 253 11.63 -7.46 0.24
N PHE A 254 11.28 -6.34 0.89
CA PHE A 254 10.48 -6.40 2.13
C PHE A 254 9.08 -6.95 1.91
N SER A 255 8.36 -6.46 0.90
CA SER A 255 7.00 -6.93 0.61
C SER A 255 6.96 -8.41 0.25
N LEU A 256 7.92 -8.88 -0.56
CA LEU A 256 8.04 -10.28 -0.97
C LEU A 256 8.44 -11.17 0.20
N ALA A 257 9.40 -10.75 1.03
CA ALA A 257 9.82 -11.52 2.20
C ALA A 257 8.65 -11.77 3.16
N VAL A 258 7.84 -10.74 3.45
CA VAL A 258 6.65 -10.90 4.31
C VAL A 258 5.57 -11.72 3.62
N HIS A 259 5.34 -11.55 2.31
CA HIS A 259 4.37 -12.36 1.58
C HIS A 259 4.71 -13.85 1.61
N LEU A 260 5.96 -14.20 1.29
CA LEU A 260 6.45 -15.57 1.34
C LEU A 260 6.46 -16.12 2.77
N GLY A 261 6.80 -15.30 3.76
CA GLY A 261 6.73 -15.65 5.18
C GLY A 261 5.31 -15.99 5.62
N LEU A 262 4.34 -15.13 5.28
CA LEU A 262 2.92 -15.35 5.62
C LEU A 262 2.36 -16.60 4.94
N ILE A 263 2.63 -16.78 3.64
CA ILE A 263 2.19 -17.98 2.90
C ILE A 263 2.82 -19.23 3.51
N SER A 264 4.13 -19.21 3.77
CA SER A 264 4.83 -20.36 4.35
C SER A 264 4.27 -20.71 5.72
N MET A 265 4.13 -19.71 6.60
CA MET A 265 3.50 -19.86 7.92
C MET A 265 2.10 -20.46 7.79
N SER A 266 1.27 -19.90 6.93
CA SER A 266 -0.10 -20.36 6.72
C SER A 266 -0.17 -21.79 6.18
N LEU A 267 0.66 -22.15 5.20
CA LEU A 267 0.73 -23.51 4.65
C LEU A 267 1.21 -24.53 5.68
N THR A 268 2.11 -24.16 6.59
CA THR A 268 2.55 -25.10 7.64
C THR A 268 1.43 -25.47 8.61
N THR A 269 0.37 -24.65 8.76
CA THR A 269 -0.81 -25.03 9.55
C THR A 269 -1.57 -26.21 8.94
N VAL A 270 -1.46 -26.40 7.61
CA VAL A 270 -2.11 -27.50 6.87
C VAL A 270 -1.17 -28.69 6.72
N LEU A 271 0.09 -28.43 6.34
CA LEU A 271 1.07 -29.47 6.04
C LEU A 271 1.68 -30.09 7.30
N PHE A 272 1.81 -29.31 8.38
CA PHE A 272 2.44 -29.72 9.64
C PHE A 272 1.62 -29.27 10.86
N PRO A 273 0.35 -29.68 10.98
CA PRO A 273 -0.55 -29.16 12.01
C PRO A 273 -0.08 -29.45 13.44
N ALA A 274 0.72 -30.50 13.64
CA ALA A 274 1.30 -30.85 14.94
C ALA A 274 2.32 -29.82 15.48
N LEU A 275 2.83 -28.91 14.63
CA LEU A 275 3.74 -27.84 15.05
C LEU A 275 3.01 -26.65 15.68
N TRP A 276 1.67 -26.63 15.64
CA TRP A 276 0.87 -25.45 15.97
C TRP A 276 -0.09 -25.75 17.12
N ALA A 277 -0.31 -24.74 17.96
CA ALA A 277 -1.38 -24.78 18.95
C ALA A 277 -2.76 -24.79 18.26
N PRO A 278 -3.78 -25.46 18.82
CA PRO A 278 -5.09 -25.59 18.17
C PRO A 278 -5.76 -24.26 17.78
N HIS A 279 -5.63 -23.22 18.60
CA HIS A 279 -6.18 -21.89 18.30
C HIS A 279 -5.44 -21.21 17.13
N ALA A 280 -4.12 -21.42 17.01
CA ALA A 280 -3.30 -20.86 15.95
C ALA A 280 -3.57 -21.53 14.60
N LEU A 281 -3.89 -22.84 14.60
CA LEU A 281 -4.27 -23.57 13.38
C LEU A 281 -5.44 -22.90 12.66
N LEU A 282 -6.53 -22.61 13.38
CA LEU A 282 -7.71 -21.98 12.80
C LEU A 282 -7.44 -20.53 12.41
N ALA A 283 -6.76 -19.78 13.27
CA ALA A 283 -6.47 -18.36 13.05
C ALA A 283 -5.59 -18.13 11.81
N LEU A 284 -4.54 -18.95 11.63
CA LEU A 284 -3.52 -18.78 10.60
C LEU A 284 -3.71 -19.67 9.37
N HIS A 285 -4.82 -20.43 9.32
CA HIS A 285 -5.17 -21.27 8.17
C HIS A 285 -5.24 -20.44 6.86
N PRO A 286 -4.85 -21.00 5.69
CA PRO A 286 -4.86 -20.25 4.42
C PRO A 286 -6.22 -19.64 4.09
N ALA A 287 -7.31 -20.38 4.32
CA ALA A 287 -8.67 -19.86 4.11
C ALA A 287 -9.03 -18.71 5.06
N SER A 288 -8.42 -18.64 6.24
CA SER A 288 -8.59 -17.53 7.18
C SER A 288 -7.84 -16.28 6.71
N LEU A 289 -6.61 -16.43 6.22
CA LEU A 289 -5.79 -15.28 5.86
C LEU A 289 -6.04 -14.77 4.44
N ALA A 290 -6.25 -15.65 3.47
CA ALA A 290 -6.28 -15.29 2.04
C ALA A 290 -7.68 -15.01 1.49
N ILE A 291 -8.75 -15.49 2.14
CA ILE A 291 -10.11 -15.43 1.60
C ILE A 291 -10.95 -14.45 2.44
N PRO A 292 -11.43 -13.33 1.85
CA PRO A 292 -12.36 -12.44 2.52
C PRO A 292 -13.65 -13.18 2.88
N SER A 293 -14.02 -13.17 4.17
CA SER A 293 -15.31 -13.72 4.58
C SER A 293 -16.44 -12.86 4.01
N VAL A 294 -17.33 -13.48 3.23
CA VAL A 294 -18.56 -12.84 2.76
C VAL A 294 -19.58 -12.73 3.91
N ALA A 295 -19.64 -13.75 4.77
CA ALA A 295 -20.50 -13.75 5.95
C ALA A 295 -20.06 -12.65 6.92
N ILE A 296 -21.04 -11.91 7.45
CA ILE A 296 -20.84 -10.95 8.53
C ILE A 296 -21.03 -11.71 9.83
N VAL A 297 -19.96 -11.84 10.60
CA VAL A 297 -19.96 -12.50 11.92
C VAL A 297 -19.79 -11.42 12.95
N ARG A 298 -20.64 -11.41 13.99
CA ARG A 298 -20.51 -10.43 15.06
C ARG A 298 -19.25 -10.69 15.88
N GLY A 299 -18.44 -9.65 16.06
CA GLY A 299 -17.24 -9.69 16.91
C GLY A 299 -17.60 -9.57 18.39
N ALA A 300 -16.81 -10.21 19.25
CA ALA A 300 -16.85 -10.01 20.70
C ALA A 300 -15.99 -8.80 21.12
N THR A 301 -14.92 -8.53 20.38
CA THR A 301 -13.99 -7.42 20.61
C THR A 301 -13.86 -6.52 19.39
N VAL A 302 -13.09 -5.42 19.52
CA VAL A 302 -12.71 -4.60 18.36
C VAL A 302 -11.73 -5.37 17.47
N GLY A 303 -10.82 -6.15 18.08
CA GLY A 303 -9.89 -7.12 17.50
C GLY A 303 -10.49 -8.02 16.41
N ASP A 304 -11.67 -8.57 16.69
CA ASP A 304 -12.37 -9.51 15.80
C ASP A 304 -12.76 -8.89 14.45
N GLY A 305 -13.23 -7.64 14.47
CA GLY A 305 -13.70 -6.93 13.29
C GLY A 305 -12.58 -6.37 12.41
N ILE A 306 -11.46 -5.97 13.02
CA ILE A 306 -10.33 -5.34 12.30
C ILE A 306 -9.76 -6.26 11.23
N ARG A 307 -9.73 -7.58 11.46
CA ARG A 307 -9.28 -8.52 10.41
C ARG A 307 -10.15 -8.42 9.16
N SER A 308 -11.47 -8.45 9.33
CA SER A 308 -12.41 -8.30 8.20
C SER A 308 -12.19 -6.96 7.51
N PHE A 309 -12.03 -5.89 8.29
CA PHE A 309 -11.71 -4.56 7.77
C PHE A 309 -10.45 -4.56 6.91
N PHE A 310 -9.32 -5.07 7.41
CA PHE A 310 -8.05 -5.08 6.66
C PHE A 310 -8.14 -5.89 5.38
N ILE A 311 -8.76 -7.07 5.40
CA ILE A 311 -8.85 -7.92 4.19
C ILE A 311 -9.65 -7.19 3.12
N TRP A 312 -10.81 -6.63 3.46
CA TRP A 312 -11.62 -5.90 2.50
C TRP A 312 -10.98 -4.58 2.06
N ASP A 313 -10.27 -3.89 2.96
CA ASP A 313 -9.51 -2.69 2.62
C ASP A 313 -8.43 -2.98 1.57
N GLN A 314 -7.70 -4.09 1.71
CA GLN A 314 -6.72 -4.56 0.72
C GLN A 314 -7.37 -4.90 -0.61
N VAL A 315 -8.46 -5.66 -0.61
CA VAL A 315 -9.12 -6.11 -1.85
C VAL A 315 -9.51 -4.91 -2.72
N PHE A 316 -10.22 -3.95 -2.14
CA PHE A 316 -10.71 -2.80 -2.90
C PHE A 316 -9.63 -1.74 -3.10
N GLY A 317 -8.85 -1.42 -2.06
CA GLY A 317 -7.80 -0.42 -2.13
C GLY A 317 -6.67 -0.81 -3.09
N TYR A 318 -6.21 -2.05 -3.04
CA TYR A 318 -5.16 -2.51 -3.94
C TYR A 318 -5.64 -2.71 -5.37
N ALA A 319 -6.90 -3.12 -5.58
CA ALA A 319 -7.48 -3.13 -6.93
C ALA A 319 -7.43 -1.75 -7.59
N VAL A 320 -7.67 -0.67 -6.83
CA VAL A 320 -7.61 0.70 -7.34
C VAL A 320 -6.18 1.11 -7.71
N VAL A 321 -5.19 0.88 -6.85
CA VAL A 321 -3.80 1.28 -7.19
C VAL A 321 -3.23 0.42 -8.32
N ILE A 322 -3.54 -0.88 -8.37
CA ILE A 322 -3.17 -1.76 -9.48
C ILE A 322 -3.81 -1.27 -10.79
N LEU A 323 -5.09 -0.87 -10.77
CA LEU A 323 -5.74 -0.29 -11.94
C LEU A 323 -4.95 0.92 -12.46
N VAL A 324 -4.56 1.85 -11.57
CA VAL A 324 -3.75 3.02 -11.96
C VAL A 324 -2.41 2.60 -12.59
N ALA A 325 -1.69 1.64 -11.99
CA ALA A 325 -0.44 1.12 -12.54
C ALA A 325 -0.62 0.46 -13.92
N VAL A 326 -1.71 -0.31 -14.10
CA VAL A 326 -2.07 -0.90 -15.40
C VAL A 326 -2.32 0.20 -16.44
N LEU A 327 -3.02 1.27 -16.08
CA LEU A 327 -3.26 2.42 -16.98
C LEU A 327 -1.94 3.07 -17.41
N GLN A 328 -1.02 3.30 -16.47
CA GLN A 328 0.30 3.86 -16.76
C GLN A 328 1.13 2.96 -17.69
N LEU A 329 1.15 1.64 -17.42
CA LEU A 329 1.85 0.68 -18.25
C LEU A 329 1.26 0.62 -19.67
N GLN A 330 -0.08 0.58 -19.78
CA GLN A 330 -0.76 0.57 -21.07
C GLN A 330 -0.49 1.85 -21.89
N THR A 331 -0.40 3.01 -21.23
CA THR A 331 -0.04 4.28 -21.89
C THR A 331 1.34 4.18 -22.53
N VAL A 332 2.36 3.73 -21.78
CA VAL A 332 3.72 3.60 -22.30
C VAL A 332 3.82 2.54 -23.39
N LEU A 333 3.20 1.38 -23.18
CA LEU A 333 3.19 0.31 -24.20
C LEU A 333 2.57 0.80 -25.51
N THR A 334 1.46 1.53 -25.44
CA THR A 334 0.81 2.09 -26.62
C THR A 334 1.72 3.08 -27.34
N ALA A 335 2.47 3.90 -26.61
CA ALA A 335 3.43 4.85 -27.18
C ALA A 335 4.60 4.19 -27.92
N VAL A 336 5.01 2.99 -27.50
CA VAL A 336 6.02 2.16 -28.21
C VAL A 336 5.41 1.20 -29.25
N GLY A 337 4.13 1.37 -29.59
CA GLY A 337 3.44 0.55 -30.59
C GLY A 337 3.08 -0.86 -30.13
N ARG A 338 3.06 -1.11 -28.81
CA ARG A 338 2.77 -2.41 -28.18
C ARG A 338 1.46 -2.36 -27.40
N ARG A 339 0.85 -3.53 -27.16
CA ARG A 339 -0.34 -3.67 -26.31
C ARG A 339 -0.30 -5.00 -25.58
N LEU A 340 -0.72 -5.00 -24.32
CA LEU A 340 -1.04 -6.24 -23.61
C LEU A 340 -2.43 -6.68 -24.01
N ASN A 341 -2.57 -7.93 -24.45
CA ASN A 341 -3.90 -8.53 -24.56
C ASN A 341 -4.45 -8.87 -23.17
N GLN A 342 -5.76 -9.10 -23.07
CA GLN A 342 -6.42 -9.35 -21.79
C GLN A 342 -5.88 -10.61 -21.08
N ARG A 343 -5.54 -11.67 -21.82
CA ARG A 343 -5.01 -12.91 -21.24
C ARG A 343 -3.64 -12.71 -20.60
N GLN A 344 -2.75 -11.99 -21.28
CA GLN A 344 -1.43 -11.61 -20.76
C GLN A 344 -1.57 -10.73 -19.52
N LEU A 345 -2.46 -9.74 -19.56
CA LEU A 345 -2.71 -8.88 -18.40
C LEU A 345 -3.21 -9.71 -17.21
N LEU A 346 -4.20 -10.58 -17.42
CA LEU A 346 -4.71 -11.46 -16.36
C LEU A 346 -3.62 -12.40 -15.82
N ALA A 347 -2.78 -12.96 -16.69
CA ALA A 347 -1.68 -13.83 -16.28
C ALA A 347 -0.62 -13.07 -15.46
N ILE A 348 -0.26 -11.85 -15.86
CA ILE A 348 0.67 -10.99 -15.12
C ILE A 348 0.09 -10.62 -13.75
N LEU A 349 -1.19 -10.23 -13.71
CA LEU A 349 -1.86 -9.85 -12.46
C LEU A 349 -2.01 -11.04 -11.52
N ALA A 350 -2.52 -12.17 -12.01
CA ALA A 350 -2.70 -13.38 -11.20
C ALA A 350 -1.34 -13.92 -10.72
N GLY A 351 -0.36 -14.04 -11.62
CA GLY A 351 1.00 -14.48 -11.28
C GLY A 351 1.66 -13.55 -10.28
N GLY A 352 1.61 -12.23 -10.50
CA GLY A 352 2.16 -11.24 -9.58
C GLY A 352 1.53 -11.31 -8.19
N ILE A 353 0.19 -11.40 -8.11
CA ILE A 353 -0.53 -11.42 -6.83
C ILE A 353 -0.22 -12.71 -6.07
N ILE A 354 -0.14 -13.85 -6.76
CA ILE A 354 0.16 -15.15 -6.15
C ILE A 354 1.62 -15.23 -5.67
N LEU A 355 2.56 -14.66 -6.43
CA LEU A 355 3.99 -14.79 -6.17
C LEU A 355 4.54 -13.73 -5.20
N GLY A 356 4.01 -12.51 -5.24
CA GLY A 356 4.52 -11.37 -4.45
C GLY A 356 3.46 -10.62 -3.65
N GLY A 357 2.18 -10.90 -3.88
CA GLY A 357 1.09 -10.12 -3.31
C GLY A 357 0.72 -8.89 -4.15
N PRO A 358 -0.41 -8.25 -3.82
CA PRO A 358 -0.99 -7.16 -4.59
C PRO A 358 -0.16 -5.87 -4.55
N GLY A 359 0.48 -5.54 -3.43
CA GLY A 359 1.36 -4.38 -3.32
C GLY A 359 2.62 -4.53 -4.17
N SER A 360 3.25 -5.70 -4.13
CA SER A 360 4.38 -6.02 -5.00
C SER A 360 3.99 -6.07 -6.48
N THR A 361 2.77 -6.54 -6.80
CA THR A 361 2.24 -6.50 -8.17
C THR A 361 2.10 -5.06 -8.67
N TYR A 362 1.53 -4.17 -7.87
CA TYR A 362 1.45 -2.75 -8.19
C TYR A 362 2.82 -2.16 -8.50
N LEU A 363 3.80 -2.36 -7.61
CA LEU A 363 5.14 -1.80 -7.79
C LEU A 363 5.88 -2.45 -8.97
N GLY A 364 5.68 -3.76 -9.19
CA GLY A 364 6.22 -4.48 -10.35
C GLY A 364 5.69 -3.96 -11.67
N LEU A 365 4.39 -3.62 -11.76
CA LEU A 365 3.82 -2.98 -12.95
C LEU A 365 4.43 -1.60 -13.21
N ASN A 366 4.64 -0.80 -12.16
CA ASN A 366 5.32 0.49 -12.27
C ASN A 366 6.78 0.34 -12.70
N TRP A 367 7.48 -0.67 -12.16
CA TRP A 367 8.83 -1.00 -12.59
C TRP A 367 8.84 -1.40 -14.07
N MET A 368 8.01 -2.35 -14.51
CA MET A 368 7.91 -2.72 -15.93
C MET A 368 7.66 -1.50 -16.83
N ARG A 369 6.79 -0.60 -16.38
CA ARG A 369 6.49 0.66 -17.07
C ARG A 369 7.73 1.56 -17.18
N ASP A 370 8.53 1.65 -16.11
CA ASP A 370 9.77 2.43 -16.09
C ASP A 370 10.85 1.83 -16.99
N GLU A 371 10.98 0.50 -17.06
CA GLU A 371 11.88 -0.18 -18.01
C GLU A 371 11.49 0.15 -19.45
N VAL A 372 10.22 0.01 -19.80
CA VAL A 372 9.77 0.25 -21.19
C VAL A 372 9.94 1.72 -21.58
N VAL A 373 9.63 2.66 -20.68
CA VAL A 373 9.72 4.09 -21.03
C VAL A 373 11.17 4.58 -21.05
N LEU A 374 12.02 4.16 -20.12
CA LEU A 374 13.38 4.69 -19.97
C LEU A 374 14.46 3.90 -20.71
N ASP A 375 14.21 2.63 -21.03
CA ASP A 375 15.16 1.71 -21.72
C ASP A 375 14.67 1.32 -23.13
N SER A 376 13.88 2.17 -23.78
CA SER A 376 13.15 1.82 -25.02
C SER A 376 14.03 1.34 -26.18
N GLU A 377 15.31 1.75 -26.24
CA GLU A 377 16.25 1.29 -27.27
C GLU A 377 16.77 -0.14 -26.97
N GLN A 378 17.21 -0.44 -25.74
CA GLN A 378 17.76 -1.77 -25.38
C GLN A 378 16.67 -2.82 -25.11
N TRP A 379 15.50 -2.41 -24.62
CA TRP A 379 14.36 -3.31 -24.40
C TRP A 379 13.92 -4.01 -25.70
N SER A 380 14.03 -3.31 -26.83
CA SER A 380 13.70 -3.85 -28.15
C SER A 380 14.60 -5.02 -28.58
N ASP A 381 15.84 -5.06 -28.08
CA ASP A 381 16.83 -6.07 -28.44
C ASP A 381 16.84 -7.27 -27.49
N ARG A 382 16.59 -7.06 -26.19
CA ARG A 382 16.53 -8.16 -25.19
C ARG A 382 15.38 -9.13 -25.46
N GLU A 383 14.24 -8.65 -25.98
CA GLU A 383 13.09 -9.50 -26.27
C GLU A 383 13.27 -10.33 -27.56
N LYS A 384 14.02 -9.83 -28.55
CA LYS A 384 14.41 -10.62 -29.74
C LYS A 384 15.22 -11.85 -29.34
N VAL A 385 15.96 -11.77 -28.24
CA VAL A 385 16.75 -12.87 -27.68
C VAL A 385 15.91 -13.80 -26.79
N ALA A 386 14.96 -13.25 -26.02
CA ALA A 386 14.14 -14.03 -25.08
C ALA A 386 12.96 -14.80 -25.71
N MET A 387 12.51 -14.43 -26.92
CA MET A 387 11.38 -15.05 -27.61
C MET A 387 11.73 -15.34 -29.08
N PRO A 388 12.44 -16.44 -29.39
CA PRO A 388 12.95 -16.72 -30.74
C PRO A 388 11.88 -17.03 -31.80
N GLY A 389 10.59 -17.08 -31.42
CA GLY A 389 9.51 -17.55 -32.30
C GLY A 389 8.77 -16.48 -33.13
N SER A 390 9.00 -15.18 -32.88
CA SER A 390 8.17 -14.12 -33.48
C SER A 390 8.64 -13.67 -34.90
N GLN A 391 9.87 -13.99 -35.30
CA GLN A 391 10.41 -13.53 -36.60
C GLN A 391 10.09 -14.45 -37.80
N ALA A 392 9.55 -15.65 -37.59
CA ALA A 392 9.28 -16.59 -38.68
C ALA A 392 8.09 -16.20 -39.58
N ALA A 393 7.24 -15.25 -39.18
CA ALA A 393 6.01 -14.92 -39.92
C ALA A 393 6.12 -13.75 -40.91
N LYS A 394 7.31 -13.16 -41.12
CA LYS A 394 7.48 -11.97 -41.98
C LYS A 394 8.23 -12.19 -43.30
N LYS A 395 8.43 -13.45 -43.71
CA LYS A 395 9.15 -13.79 -44.95
C LYS A 395 8.40 -14.76 -45.86
N ILE A 396 7.09 -14.56 -46.03
CA ILE A 396 6.35 -15.10 -47.19
C ILE A 396 5.28 -14.07 -47.58
N THR A 397 5.64 -13.16 -48.47
CA THR A 397 4.81 -12.55 -49.55
C THR A 397 5.72 -11.64 -50.35
#